data_AF-A0A7K4C9G9-F1
#
_entry.id   AF-A0A7K4C9G9-F1
#
_cell.length_a   1.000
_cell.length_b   1.000
_cell.length_c   1.000
_cell.angle_alpha   90.00
_cell.angle_beta   90.00
_cell.angle_gamma   90.00
#
_symmetry.space_group_name_H-M   'P 1'
#
loop_
_entity.id
_entity.type
_entity.pdbx_description
1 polymer ?
#
loop_
_entity_poly.entity_id
_entity_poly.type
_entity_poly.pdbx_seq_one_letter_code
_entity_poly.pdbx_strand_id
1 'polypeptide(L)'
;MEITATRTGEQLVLSLNGRMDGTGAQQVTAAIQQNLTDHDSALIFDLGGVDYLSSAGLRVFQEYARKMKERKGSIAACRVQDFAKKLFASAGFNRILAEYPSVQDALNATARAPGADASSGKTLRGNGWSLVAQPGTGKPGILTVTGNLSAIHAGKIMAADVKEIPAPAGTFFTGIGAMAKDRDAAVPLVGEMVQSQGSVFWIPTDGHANPDFFFPGDLASSGMKSFALFAASFSGPFSGVLRITPDKPEGMSLAEVYAAIFAYLREQSPDFSGVCAVTIKATIDGLCSSDLKDPLLAAAAERANKRPLAMPPGHTATEYPVDASVLESASAVDIKPKYAGEFLISIGYGVDPALAEKKFSRDSLAAIAFKDPRAGTGLFLYNKGIVYKNLKWDNSRPFDEQLKAAPASGEFLALHNLLAITRVKSAVAGILPVAEIRPGP
;
A
#
# COMPACT_ATOMS: atom_id res chain seq x y z
N MET A 1 -26.58 -14.29 -12.19
CA MET A 1 -27.20 -13.17 -11.45
C MET A 1 -26.62 -11.88 -12.01
N GLU A 2 -27.45 -10.87 -12.21
CA GLU A 2 -27.00 -9.53 -12.61
C GLU A 2 -26.77 -8.68 -11.36
N ILE A 3 -25.65 -7.96 -11.33
CA ILE A 3 -25.22 -7.19 -10.15
C ILE A 3 -24.77 -5.81 -10.61
N THR A 4 -25.37 -4.77 -10.05
CA THR A 4 -24.92 -3.38 -10.24
C THR A 4 -24.45 -2.81 -8.92
N ALA A 5 -23.21 -2.32 -8.89
CA ALA A 5 -22.64 -1.63 -7.74
C ALA A 5 -22.73 -0.12 -7.93
N THR A 6 -23.34 0.59 -6.98
CA THR A 6 -23.40 2.06 -6.98
C THR A 6 -22.98 2.61 -5.63
N ARG A 7 -22.34 3.78 -5.64
CA ARG A 7 -21.76 4.41 -4.45
C ARG A 7 -22.39 5.76 -4.20
N THR A 8 -22.83 5.99 -2.97
CA THR A 8 -23.32 7.29 -2.52
C THR A 8 -22.53 7.67 -1.26
N GLY A 9 -21.55 8.55 -1.40
CA GLY A 9 -20.60 8.86 -0.32
C GLY A 9 -19.86 7.61 0.17
N GLU A 10 -19.98 7.33 1.46
CA GLU A 10 -19.40 6.16 2.14
C GLU A 10 -20.32 4.91 2.11
N GLN A 11 -21.34 4.88 1.26
CA GLN A 11 -22.33 3.79 1.24
C GLN A 11 -22.26 3.07 -0.11
N LEU A 12 -22.02 1.76 -0.07
CA LEU A 12 -22.07 0.88 -1.24
C LEU A 12 -23.44 0.22 -1.33
N VAL A 13 -24.13 0.42 -2.46
CA VAL A 13 -25.38 -0.25 -2.80
C VAL A 13 -25.11 -1.31 -3.87
N LEU A 14 -25.48 -2.55 -3.59
CA LEU A 14 -25.50 -3.64 -4.57
C LEU A 14 -26.94 -3.97 -4.96
N SER A 15 -27.33 -3.57 -6.17
CA SER A 15 -28.61 -3.95 -6.77
C SER A 15 -28.48 -5.31 -7.43
N LEU A 16 -29.28 -6.27 -6.95
CA LEU A 16 -29.23 -7.68 -7.34
C LEU A 16 -30.48 -8.06 -8.14
N ASN A 17 -30.29 -8.73 -9.27
CA ASN A 17 -31.38 -9.23 -10.11
C ASN A 17 -31.17 -10.72 -10.49
N GLY A 18 -32.22 -11.52 -10.29
CA GLY A 18 -32.27 -12.96 -10.50
C GLY A 18 -32.01 -13.79 -9.23
N ARG A 19 -31.47 -15.00 -9.41
CA ARG A 19 -31.38 -16.02 -8.36
C ARG A 19 -30.09 -15.94 -7.55
N MET A 20 -30.19 -15.83 -6.22
CA MET A 20 -29.05 -15.91 -5.29
C MET A 20 -28.92 -17.32 -4.71
N ASP A 21 -28.65 -18.29 -5.60
CA ASP A 21 -28.33 -19.68 -5.25
C ASP A 21 -26.81 -19.86 -4.99
N GLY A 22 -26.26 -21.07 -5.12
CA GLY A 22 -24.84 -21.32 -4.90
C GLY A 22 -23.94 -20.50 -5.86
N THR A 23 -24.31 -20.44 -7.14
CA THR A 23 -23.56 -19.68 -8.15
C THR A 23 -23.79 -18.18 -7.98
N GLY A 24 -25.05 -17.77 -7.76
CA GLY A 24 -25.36 -16.36 -7.47
C GLY A 24 -24.64 -15.83 -6.24
N ALA A 25 -24.55 -16.61 -5.16
CA ALA A 25 -23.82 -16.25 -3.95
C ALA A 25 -22.32 -16.03 -4.21
N GLN A 26 -21.68 -16.86 -5.03
CA GLN A 26 -20.27 -16.65 -5.43
C GLN A 26 -20.09 -15.34 -6.22
N GLN A 27 -21.00 -15.06 -7.15
CA GLN A 27 -20.98 -13.82 -7.93
C GLN A 27 -21.15 -12.58 -7.03
N VAL A 28 -22.06 -12.64 -6.07
CA VAL A 28 -22.26 -11.54 -5.10
C VAL A 28 -21.04 -11.37 -4.20
N THR A 29 -20.45 -12.45 -3.69
CA THR A 29 -19.22 -12.37 -2.89
C THR A 29 -18.08 -11.72 -3.68
N ALA A 30 -17.88 -12.12 -4.94
CA ALA A 30 -16.88 -11.51 -5.81
C ALA A 30 -17.17 -10.02 -6.06
N ALA A 31 -18.43 -9.65 -6.29
CA ALA A 31 -18.83 -8.26 -6.46
C ALA A 31 -18.60 -7.41 -5.20
N ILE A 32 -18.85 -7.96 -4.01
CA ILE A 32 -18.55 -7.27 -2.74
C ILE A 32 -17.03 -7.12 -2.58
N GLN A 33 -16.24 -8.17 -2.79
CA GLN A 33 -14.77 -8.09 -2.76
C GLN A 33 -14.24 -7.09 -3.79
N GLN A 34 -14.92 -6.96 -4.92
CA GLN A 34 -14.55 -6.03 -5.97
C GLN A 34 -14.87 -4.57 -5.62
N ASN A 35 -16.00 -4.30 -4.96
CA ASN A 35 -16.52 -2.93 -4.82
C ASN A 35 -16.47 -2.37 -3.40
N LEU A 36 -16.43 -3.23 -2.38
CA LEU A 36 -16.38 -2.82 -0.98
C LEU A 36 -14.97 -2.35 -0.63
N THR A 37 -14.88 -1.10 -0.22
CA THR A 37 -13.64 -0.44 0.18
C THR A 37 -13.61 -0.23 1.68
N ASP A 38 -12.50 0.30 2.19
CA ASP A 38 -12.35 0.73 3.58
C ASP A 38 -13.07 2.03 3.90
N HIS A 39 -13.38 2.84 2.88
CA HIS A 39 -14.16 4.07 3.04
C HIS A 39 -15.65 3.80 3.24
N ASP A 40 -16.11 2.58 2.96
CA ASP A 40 -17.51 2.22 3.08
C ASP A 40 -17.94 2.08 4.56
N SER A 41 -18.79 2.98 5.04
CA SER A 41 -19.46 2.85 6.33
C SER A 41 -20.73 2.00 6.25
N ALA A 42 -21.32 1.82 5.06
CA ALA A 42 -22.49 0.96 4.86
C ALA A 42 -22.39 0.05 3.63
N LEU A 43 -22.94 -1.16 3.75
CA LEU A 43 -23.21 -2.07 2.63
C LEU A 43 -24.72 -2.34 2.56
N ILE A 44 -25.35 -1.94 1.47
CA ILE A 44 -26.79 -2.01 1.25
C ILE A 44 -27.06 -3.00 0.12
N PHE A 45 -27.86 -4.02 0.41
CA PHE A 45 -28.35 -4.97 -0.58
C PHE A 45 -29.73 -4.54 -1.06
N ASP A 46 -29.83 -4.23 -2.34
CA ASP A 46 -31.11 -3.97 -2.99
C ASP A 46 -31.61 -5.26 -3.63
N LEU A 47 -32.60 -5.87 -2.96
CA LEU A 47 -33.13 -7.20 -3.27
C LEU A 47 -34.39 -7.13 -4.14
N GLY A 48 -34.69 -5.96 -4.72
CA GLY A 48 -35.89 -5.73 -5.52
C GLY A 48 -36.03 -6.69 -6.71
N GLY A 49 -34.91 -7.14 -7.30
CA GLY A 49 -34.90 -8.10 -8.40
C GLY A 49 -34.62 -9.54 -8.00
N VAL A 50 -34.52 -9.87 -6.70
CA VAL A 50 -34.14 -11.21 -6.25
C VAL A 50 -35.39 -12.08 -6.08
N ASP A 51 -35.56 -13.04 -6.99
CA ASP A 51 -36.70 -13.96 -7.06
C ASP A 51 -36.48 -15.27 -6.28
N TYR A 52 -35.21 -15.59 -5.96
CA TYR A 52 -34.84 -16.81 -5.24
C TYR A 52 -33.59 -16.61 -4.38
N LEU A 53 -33.60 -17.20 -3.18
CA LEU A 53 -32.51 -17.18 -2.22
C LEU A 53 -32.32 -18.57 -1.59
N SER A 54 -31.08 -19.06 -1.57
CA SER A 54 -30.73 -20.32 -0.90
C SER A 54 -29.93 -20.10 0.39
N SER A 55 -29.58 -21.18 1.10
CA SER A 55 -28.68 -21.13 2.26
C SER A 55 -27.30 -20.54 1.94
N ALA A 56 -26.82 -20.69 0.70
CA ALA A 56 -25.59 -20.06 0.25
C ALA A 56 -25.71 -18.53 0.25
N GLY A 57 -26.83 -17.98 -0.24
CA GLY A 57 -27.07 -16.55 -0.22
C GLY A 57 -27.20 -15.97 1.20
N LEU A 58 -27.88 -16.69 2.10
CA LEU A 58 -27.95 -16.29 3.52
C LEU A 58 -26.56 -16.21 4.18
N ARG A 59 -25.65 -17.13 3.85
CA ARG A 59 -24.27 -17.11 4.37
C ARG A 59 -23.51 -15.86 3.92
N VAL A 60 -23.73 -15.37 2.70
CA VAL A 60 -23.13 -14.10 2.23
C VAL A 60 -23.54 -12.95 3.13
N PHE A 61 -24.84 -12.80 3.39
CA PHE A 61 -25.35 -11.77 4.29
C PHE A 61 -24.75 -11.85 5.69
N GLN A 62 -24.67 -13.06 6.25
CA GLN A 62 -24.11 -13.27 7.59
C GLN A 62 -22.61 -12.93 7.66
N GLU A 63 -21.83 -13.35 6.66
CA GLU A 63 -20.41 -13.07 6.58
C GLU A 63 -20.15 -11.56 6.52
N TYR A 64 -20.86 -10.86 5.64
CA TYR A 64 -20.66 -9.42 5.47
C TYR A 64 -21.27 -8.59 6.58
N ALA A 65 -22.32 -9.07 7.26
CA ALA A 65 -22.79 -8.44 8.49
C ALA A 65 -21.71 -8.45 9.57
N ARG A 66 -21.01 -9.59 9.74
CA ARG A 66 -19.87 -9.69 10.65
C ARG A 66 -18.73 -8.75 10.23
N LYS A 67 -18.32 -8.78 8.96
CA LYS A 67 -17.23 -7.91 8.45
C LYS A 67 -17.56 -6.42 8.61
N MET A 68 -18.79 -6.01 8.30
CA MET A 68 -19.25 -4.62 8.49
C MET A 68 -19.27 -4.22 9.96
N LYS A 69 -19.77 -5.09 10.84
CA LYS A 69 -19.78 -4.84 12.28
C LYS A 69 -18.38 -4.69 12.87
N GLU A 70 -17.42 -5.51 12.43
CA GLU A 70 -16.02 -5.45 12.87
C GLU A 70 -15.37 -4.10 12.53
N ARG A 71 -15.76 -3.46 11.43
CA ARG A 71 -15.30 -2.12 11.04
C ARG A 71 -16.22 -0.98 11.50
N LYS A 72 -17.14 -1.24 12.45
CA LYS A 72 -18.15 -0.30 12.97
C LYS A 72 -19.03 0.32 11.88
N GLY A 73 -19.24 -0.40 10.79
CA GLY A 73 -20.18 -0.04 9.74
C GLY A 73 -21.52 -0.76 9.88
N SER A 74 -22.45 -0.40 9.00
CA SER A 74 -23.80 -0.97 8.96
C SER A 74 -24.01 -1.85 7.73
N ILE A 75 -24.91 -2.82 7.87
CA ILE A 75 -25.41 -3.62 6.76
C ILE A 75 -26.93 -3.48 6.69
N ALA A 76 -27.48 -3.33 5.50
CA ALA A 76 -28.91 -3.17 5.28
C ALA A 76 -29.38 -3.94 4.05
N ALA A 77 -30.66 -4.30 4.03
CA ALA A 77 -31.37 -4.75 2.85
C ALA A 77 -32.51 -3.80 2.55
N CYS A 78 -32.84 -3.62 1.27
CA CYS A 78 -34.01 -2.87 0.85
C CYS A 78 -34.77 -3.57 -0.26
N ARG A 79 -36.04 -3.19 -0.43
CA ARG A 79 -36.96 -3.78 -1.42
C ARG A 79 -37.00 -5.32 -1.36
N VAL A 80 -36.96 -5.86 -0.14
CA VAL A 80 -36.95 -7.31 0.09
C VAL A 80 -38.28 -7.92 -0.36
N GLN A 81 -38.22 -8.91 -1.24
CA GLN A 81 -39.39 -9.63 -1.75
C GLN A 81 -40.02 -10.54 -0.67
N ASP A 82 -41.31 -10.83 -0.78
CA ASP A 82 -42.06 -11.54 0.26
C ASP A 82 -41.52 -12.95 0.56
N PHE A 83 -41.01 -13.65 -0.46
CA PHE A 83 -40.34 -14.93 -0.27
C PHE A 83 -39.07 -14.79 0.59
N ALA A 84 -38.22 -13.80 0.28
CA ALA A 84 -36.99 -13.54 1.02
C ALA A 84 -37.27 -13.07 2.45
N LYS A 85 -38.33 -12.25 2.67
CA LYS A 85 -38.78 -11.86 4.03
C LYS A 85 -39.13 -13.06 4.90
N LYS A 86 -39.86 -14.05 4.36
CA LYS A 86 -40.21 -15.27 5.09
C LYS A 86 -38.96 -16.06 5.47
N LEU A 87 -38.01 -16.18 4.54
CA LEU A 87 -36.73 -16.82 4.83
C LEU A 87 -35.93 -16.07 5.90
N PHE A 88 -35.84 -14.74 5.81
CA PHE A 88 -35.14 -13.92 6.79
C PHE A 88 -35.73 -14.08 8.19
N ALA A 89 -37.06 -14.06 8.31
CA ALA A 89 -37.76 -14.29 9.57
C ALA A 89 -37.46 -15.70 10.13
N SER A 90 -37.57 -16.74 9.29
CA SER A 90 -37.32 -18.13 9.71
C SER A 90 -35.88 -18.39 10.15
N ALA A 91 -34.92 -17.68 9.55
CA ALA A 91 -33.49 -17.81 9.84
C ALA A 91 -32.97 -16.76 10.86
N GLY A 92 -33.84 -15.91 11.41
CA GLY A 92 -33.47 -14.90 12.41
C GLY A 92 -32.67 -13.70 11.87
N PHE A 93 -32.68 -13.47 10.55
CA PHE A 93 -31.90 -12.42 9.88
C PHE A 93 -32.39 -11.00 10.19
N ASN A 94 -33.60 -10.83 10.70
CA ASN A 94 -34.14 -9.52 11.10
C ASN A 94 -33.30 -8.85 12.22
N ARG A 95 -32.44 -9.63 12.92
CA ARG A 95 -31.48 -9.12 13.92
C ARG A 95 -30.10 -8.79 13.33
N ILE A 96 -29.85 -9.24 12.10
CA ILE A 96 -28.55 -9.16 11.41
C ILE A 96 -28.57 -8.06 10.36
N LEU A 97 -29.69 -7.92 9.64
CA LEU A 97 -29.90 -6.99 8.54
C LEU A 97 -31.10 -6.10 8.85
N ALA A 98 -30.88 -4.79 8.85
CA ALA A 98 -31.98 -3.84 8.86
C ALA A 98 -32.66 -3.83 7.49
N GLU A 99 -33.98 -3.91 7.46
CA GLU A 99 -34.78 -3.92 6.24
C GLU A 99 -35.45 -2.56 6.01
N TYR A 100 -35.39 -2.06 4.76
CA TYR A 100 -35.97 -0.79 4.37
C TYR A 100 -36.85 -0.92 3.11
N PRO A 101 -37.89 -0.08 2.95
CA PRO A 101 -38.80 -0.19 1.82
C PRO A 101 -38.17 0.30 0.51
N SER A 102 -37.21 1.23 0.55
CA SER A 102 -36.51 1.71 -0.65
C SER A 102 -35.00 1.85 -0.44
N VAL A 103 -34.26 1.98 -1.55
CA VAL A 103 -32.82 2.29 -1.52
C VAL A 103 -32.58 3.62 -0.81
N GLN A 104 -33.43 4.63 -1.05
CA GLN A 104 -33.28 5.95 -0.42
C GLN A 104 -33.48 5.88 1.09
N ASP A 105 -34.43 5.09 1.59
CA ASP A 105 -34.65 4.92 3.02
C ASP A 105 -33.46 4.21 3.69
N ALA A 106 -32.90 3.19 3.02
CA ALA A 106 -31.68 2.53 3.49
C ALA A 106 -30.49 3.49 3.52
N LEU A 107 -30.31 4.30 2.47
CA LEU A 107 -29.27 5.33 2.43
C LEU A 107 -29.43 6.34 3.57
N ASN A 108 -30.64 6.85 3.79
CA ASN A 108 -30.91 7.83 4.85
C ASN A 108 -30.68 7.23 6.25
N ALA A 109 -31.12 5.99 6.48
CA ALA A 109 -31.04 5.36 7.81
C ALA A 109 -29.63 4.83 8.15
N THR A 110 -28.85 4.45 7.14
CA THR A 110 -27.47 4.03 7.31
C THR A 110 -26.46 5.15 7.09
N ALA A 111 -26.94 6.35 6.73
CA ALA A 111 -26.12 7.54 6.69
C ALA A 111 -25.58 7.76 8.10
N ARG A 112 -24.26 7.72 8.22
CA ARG A 112 -23.62 8.06 9.49
C ARG A 112 -23.90 9.54 9.75
N ALA A 113 -24.37 9.88 10.95
CA ALA A 113 -24.29 11.28 11.40
C ALA A 113 -22.84 11.73 11.18
N PRO A 114 -22.57 12.93 10.63
CA PRO A 114 -21.21 13.37 10.35
C PRO A 114 -20.37 13.13 11.60
N GLY A 115 -19.54 12.09 11.54
CA GLY A 115 -18.69 11.73 12.66
C GLY A 115 -17.75 12.90 12.89
N ALA A 116 -17.47 13.20 14.15
CA ALA A 116 -16.54 14.26 14.55
C ALA A 116 -15.16 14.17 13.86
N ASP A 117 -14.81 13.01 13.28
CA ASP A 117 -13.55 12.78 12.57
C ASP A 117 -13.63 12.87 11.04
N ALA A 118 -14.79 12.71 10.40
CA ALA A 118 -14.91 12.74 8.92
C ALA A 118 -15.42 14.08 8.37
N SER A 119 -16.01 14.92 9.23
CA SER A 119 -16.70 16.15 8.84
C SER A 119 -15.92 17.45 9.09
N SER A 120 -14.72 17.37 9.67
CA SER A 120 -13.88 18.54 9.99
C SER A 120 -12.66 18.70 9.08
N GLY A 121 -12.40 17.72 8.21
CA GLY A 121 -11.26 17.73 7.29
C GLY A 121 -11.53 18.54 6.02
N LYS A 122 -10.56 19.37 5.61
CA LYS A 122 -10.62 20.06 4.31
C LYS A 122 -10.67 19.02 3.19
N THR A 123 -11.69 19.10 2.34
CA THR A 123 -11.83 18.23 1.16
C THR A 123 -11.11 18.88 -0.02
N LEU A 124 -10.19 18.15 -0.62
CA LEU A 124 -9.55 18.52 -1.88
C LEU A 124 -10.05 17.59 -2.99
N ARG A 125 -10.27 18.12 -4.19
CA ARG A 125 -10.63 17.35 -5.37
C ARG A 125 -9.58 17.58 -6.45
N GLY A 126 -9.16 16.51 -7.09
CA GLY A 126 -8.30 16.56 -8.26
C GLY A 126 -8.96 15.85 -9.44
N ASN A 127 -8.18 15.61 -10.50
CA ASN A 127 -8.68 14.92 -11.68
C ASN A 127 -8.87 13.42 -11.38
N GLY A 128 -10.10 13.01 -11.09
CA GLY A 128 -10.45 11.60 -10.87
C GLY A 128 -10.26 11.11 -9.43
N TRP A 129 -10.11 12.00 -8.45
CA TRP A 129 -10.01 11.65 -7.04
C TRP A 129 -10.52 12.76 -6.11
N SER A 130 -10.94 12.36 -4.92
CA SER A 130 -11.21 13.22 -3.79
C SER A 130 -10.38 12.80 -2.57
N LEU A 131 -10.04 13.78 -1.74
CA LEU A 131 -9.17 13.59 -0.59
C LEU A 131 -9.75 14.33 0.61
N VAL A 132 -9.86 13.63 1.74
CA VAL A 132 -10.23 14.22 3.03
C VAL A 132 -9.02 14.14 3.96
N ALA A 133 -8.55 15.31 4.41
CA ALA A 133 -7.38 15.40 5.28
C ALA A 133 -7.79 15.52 6.75
N GLN A 134 -7.21 14.66 7.59
CA GLN A 134 -7.23 14.79 9.04
C GLN A 134 -5.88 15.35 9.49
N PRO A 135 -5.81 16.58 10.02
CA PRO A 135 -4.55 17.15 10.51
C PRO A 135 -3.97 16.28 11.62
N GLY A 136 -2.66 16.03 11.52
CA GLY A 136 -1.90 15.34 12.56
C GLY A 136 -1.19 16.35 13.48
N THR A 137 -0.55 15.83 14.52
CA THR A 137 0.31 16.62 15.42
C THR A 137 1.78 16.61 14.98
N GLY A 138 2.12 15.82 13.96
CA GLY A 138 3.48 15.68 13.45
C GLY A 138 3.99 16.94 12.79
N LYS A 139 5.20 17.36 13.18
CA LYS A 139 5.97 18.38 12.46
C LYS A 139 6.63 17.77 11.23
N PRO A 140 7.13 18.58 10.28
CA PRO A 140 7.97 18.07 9.20
C PRO A 140 9.06 17.14 9.74
N GLY A 141 9.18 15.98 9.12
CA GLY A 141 9.99 14.87 9.61
C GLY A 141 11.43 14.88 9.12
N ILE A 142 12.21 13.97 9.68
CA ILE A 142 13.57 13.67 9.26
C ILE A 142 13.57 12.31 8.58
N LEU A 143 14.17 12.24 7.40
CA LEU A 143 14.46 10.98 6.73
C LEU A 143 15.91 10.60 7.01
N THR A 144 16.12 9.54 7.79
CA THR A 144 17.46 9.03 8.11
C THR A 144 17.83 7.93 7.12
N VAL A 145 18.96 8.11 6.43
CA VAL A 145 19.34 7.31 5.27
C VAL A 145 20.68 6.61 5.48
N THR A 146 20.67 5.27 5.51
CA THR A 146 21.87 4.44 5.42
C THR A 146 22.06 4.03 3.96
N GLY A 147 23.30 4.12 3.45
CA GLY A 147 23.65 3.78 2.07
C GLY A 147 23.32 4.88 1.05
N ASN A 148 23.46 4.55 -0.24
CA ASN A 148 23.20 5.48 -1.34
C ASN A 148 22.53 4.75 -2.51
N LEU A 149 21.25 5.07 -2.75
CA LEU A 149 20.44 4.39 -3.75
C LEU A 149 20.96 4.61 -5.18
N SER A 150 21.50 5.80 -5.49
CA SER A 150 22.14 6.05 -6.79
C SER A 150 23.42 5.24 -6.99
N ALA A 151 24.19 5.00 -5.92
CA ALA A 151 25.38 4.15 -5.98
C ALA A 151 25.01 2.68 -6.20
N ILE A 152 23.96 2.19 -5.53
CA ILE A 152 23.40 0.84 -5.74
C ILE A 152 22.92 0.68 -7.17
N HIS A 153 22.13 1.62 -7.67
CA HIS A 153 21.67 1.63 -9.07
C HIS A 153 22.86 1.50 -10.03
N ALA A 154 23.92 2.29 -9.81
CA ALA A 154 25.11 2.26 -10.66
C ALA A 154 26.06 1.05 -10.41
N GLY A 155 25.81 0.21 -9.41
CA GLY A 155 26.71 -0.89 -9.05
C GLY A 155 27.98 -0.46 -8.32
N LYS A 156 28.01 0.75 -7.75
CA LYS A 156 29.16 1.29 -7.01
C LYS A 156 29.03 0.94 -5.53
N ILE A 157 29.03 -0.35 -5.23
CA ILE A 157 28.79 -0.90 -3.90
C ILE A 157 29.78 -2.01 -3.55
N MET A 158 30.05 -2.18 -2.27
CA MET A 158 30.90 -3.23 -1.72
C MET A 158 30.33 -3.78 -0.41
N ALA A 159 30.82 -4.94 0.03
CA ALA A 159 30.35 -5.58 1.26
C ALA A 159 30.49 -4.67 2.51
N ALA A 160 31.47 -3.77 2.53
CA ALA A 160 31.68 -2.82 3.62
C ALA A 160 30.58 -1.74 3.72
N ASP A 161 29.77 -1.56 2.67
CA ASP A 161 28.63 -0.63 2.65
C ASP A 161 27.40 -1.21 3.36
N VAL A 162 27.38 -2.52 3.65
CA VAL A 162 26.34 -3.15 4.47
C VAL A 162 26.57 -2.75 5.93
N LYS A 163 25.68 -1.95 6.49
CA LYS A 163 25.76 -1.43 7.87
C LYS A 163 24.70 -2.05 8.76
N GLU A 164 25.02 -2.23 10.04
CA GLU A 164 24.03 -2.56 11.06
C GLU A 164 23.11 -1.35 11.25
N ILE A 165 21.80 -1.58 11.20
CA ILE A 165 20.80 -0.53 11.43
C ILE A 165 19.93 -0.90 12.63
N PRO A 166 19.56 0.09 13.47
CA PRO A 166 18.63 -0.16 14.55
C PRO A 166 17.20 -0.33 14.00
N ALA A 167 16.42 -1.22 14.61
CA ALA A 167 14.99 -1.42 14.31
C ALA A 167 14.10 -1.07 15.52
N PRO A 168 14.11 0.18 16.02
CA PRO A 168 13.35 0.52 17.21
C PRO A 168 11.84 0.51 16.96
N ALA A 169 11.08 0.21 18.01
CA ALA A 169 9.62 0.34 17.97
C ALA A 169 9.22 1.80 17.63
N GLY A 170 8.11 1.97 16.91
CA GLY A 170 7.64 3.31 16.53
C GLY A 170 8.26 3.87 15.25
N THR A 171 9.19 3.15 14.61
CA THR A 171 9.84 3.59 13.36
C THR A 171 9.42 2.76 12.16
N PHE A 172 9.54 3.39 11.00
CA PHE A 172 9.32 2.80 9.70
C PHE A 172 10.63 2.87 8.92
N PHE A 173 10.91 1.85 8.12
CA PHE A 173 11.91 1.99 7.06
C PHE A 173 11.55 1.15 5.84
N THR A 174 12.07 1.56 4.70
CA THR A 174 12.07 0.79 3.46
C THR A 174 13.49 0.72 2.92
N GLY A 175 13.94 -0.45 2.45
CA GLY A 175 15.36 -0.63 2.19
C GLY A 175 15.75 -1.94 1.56
N ILE A 176 17.04 -2.10 1.33
CA ILE A 176 17.66 -3.31 0.81
C ILE A 176 18.63 -3.79 1.89
N GLY A 177 18.38 -4.98 2.44
CA GLY A 177 19.04 -5.41 3.67
C GLY A 177 18.84 -6.89 3.97
N ALA A 178 19.32 -7.29 5.14
CA ALA A 178 19.24 -8.67 5.62
C ALA A 178 19.17 -8.73 7.14
N MET A 179 18.56 -9.80 7.64
CA MET A 179 18.60 -10.18 9.04
C MET A 179 19.67 -11.24 9.24
N ALA A 180 20.63 -11.00 10.13
CA ALA A 180 21.70 -11.95 10.41
C ALA A 180 22.31 -11.74 11.80
N LYS A 181 23.13 -12.69 12.26
CA LYS A 181 23.91 -12.56 13.51
C LYS A 181 25.02 -11.50 13.42
N ASP A 182 25.58 -11.33 12.22
CA ASP A 182 26.72 -10.45 11.93
C ASP A 182 26.69 -10.04 10.44
N ARG A 183 27.51 -9.04 10.09
CA ARG A 183 27.52 -8.45 8.75
C ARG A 183 27.94 -9.47 7.69
N ASP A 184 28.92 -10.32 7.98
CA ASP A 184 29.46 -11.24 6.99
C ASP A 184 28.42 -12.31 6.62
N ALA A 185 27.58 -12.73 7.57
CA ALA A 185 26.40 -13.54 7.31
C ALA A 185 25.26 -12.77 6.60
N ALA A 186 25.14 -11.46 6.81
CA ALA A 186 24.12 -10.63 6.18
C ALA A 186 24.38 -10.38 4.68
N VAL A 187 25.64 -10.12 4.31
CA VAL A 187 26.08 -9.76 2.95
C VAL A 187 25.49 -10.66 1.83
N PRO A 188 25.55 -12.00 1.91
CA PRO A 188 25.01 -12.85 0.84
C PRO A 188 23.48 -12.90 0.77
N LEU A 189 22.79 -12.42 1.81
CA LEU A 189 21.34 -12.51 1.95
C LEU A 189 20.64 -11.15 1.73
N VAL A 190 21.39 -10.10 1.36
CA VAL A 190 20.84 -8.77 1.14
C VAL A 190 19.76 -8.80 0.06
N GLY A 191 18.53 -8.51 0.47
CA GLY A 191 17.35 -8.51 -0.39
C GLY A 191 16.33 -7.46 0.04
N GLU A 192 15.05 -7.70 -0.26
CA GLU A 192 14.00 -6.73 0.01
C GLU A 192 13.68 -6.66 1.49
N MET A 193 13.75 -5.47 2.10
CA MET A 193 13.54 -5.32 3.53
C MET A 193 12.67 -4.09 3.86
N VAL A 194 11.69 -4.27 4.75
CA VAL A 194 10.81 -3.21 5.22
C VAL A 194 10.51 -3.38 6.70
N GLN A 195 10.33 -2.27 7.42
CA GLN A 195 9.88 -2.29 8.80
C GLN A 195 8.64 -1.43 8.99
N SER A 196 7.68 -1.99 9.73
CA SER A 196 6.48 -1.30 10.20
C SER A 196 6.41 -1.36 11.72
N GLN A 197 6.50 -0.21 12.41
CA GLN A 197 6.30 -0.11 13.86
C GLN A 197 7.21 -1.04 14.69
N GLY A 198 8.41 -1.36 14.18
CA GLY A 198 9.38 -2.26 14.81
C GLY A 198 9.28 -3.73 14.35
N SER A 199 8.22 -4.12 13.64
CA SER A 199 8.17 -5.42 12.96
C SER A 199 8.95 -5.34 11.65
N VAL A 200 9.89 -6.27 11.44
CA VAL A 200 10.71 -6.33 10.23
C VAL A 200 10.18 -7.45 9.33
N PHE A 201 10.08 -7.17 8.03
CA PHE A 201 9.71 -8.12 6.98
C PHE A 201 10.83 -8.13 5.94
N TRP A 202 11.22 -9.30 5.49
CA TRP A 202 12.42 -9.47 4.68
C TRP A 202 12.27 -10.62 3.69
N ILE A 203 12.75 -10.43 2.46
CA ILE A 203 12.94 -11.50 1.48
C ILE A 203 14.42 -11.54 1.12
N PRO A 204 15.16 -12.61 1.48
CA PRO A 204 16.54 -12.79 1.06
C PRO A 204 16.67 -13.07 -0.43
N THR A 205 17.82 -12.72 -1.00
CA THR A 205 18.22 -13.16 -2.35
C THR A 205 18.95 -14.50 -2.28
N ASP A 206 18.36 -15.50 -1.64
CA ASP A 206 18.91 -16.86 -1.47
C ASP A 206 18.43 -17.85 -2.55
N GLY A 207 17.62 -17.37 -3.50
CA GLY A 207 17.03 -18.16 -4.57
C GLY A 207 15.69 -18.80 -4.23
N HIS A 208 15.20 -18.69 -2.99
CA HIS A 208 13.93 -19.27 -2.57
C HIS A 208 12.78 -18.25 -2.52
N ALA A 209 13.08 -16.95 -2.41
CA ALA A 209 12.10 -15.87 -2.32
C ALA A 209 11.04 -16.07 -1.20
N ASN A 210 11.42 -16.80 -0.14
CA ASN A 210 10.57 -17.03 1.01
C ASN A 210 10.66 -15.81 1.93
N PRO A 211 9.53 -15.14 2.22
CA PRO A 211 9.58 -14.00 3.11
C PRO A 211 9.63 -14.45 4.58
N ASP A 212 10.48 -13.78 5.36
CA ASP A 212 10.55 -13.90 6.81
C ASP A 212 10.04 -12.62 7.48
N PHE A 213 9.55 -12.76 8.72
CA PHE A 213 9.14 -11.62 9.54
C PHE A 213 9.48 -11.81 11.01
N PHE A 214 9.80 -10.71 11.68
CA PHE A 214 10.13 -10.67 13.10
C PHE A 214 9.28 -9.62 13.78
N PHE A 215 8.59 -10.00 14.86
CA PHE A 215 7.97 -9.03 15.75
C PHE A 215 9.03 -8.39 16.67
N PRO A 216 8.79 -7.18 17.21
CA PRO A 216 9.78 -6.48 18.03
C PRO A 216 10.36 -7.31 19.18
N GLY A 217 9.52 -8.11 19.86
CA GLY A 217 9.95 -8.97 20.97
C GLY A 217 10.80 -10.16 20.53
N ASP A 218 10.44 -10.77 19.40
CA ASP A 218 11.16 -11.94 18.86
C ASP A 218 12.54 -11.51 18.35
N LEU A 219 12.61 -10.37 17.66
CA LEU A 219 13.88 -9.83 17.19
C LEU A 219 14.83 -9.57 18.36
N ALA A 220 14.36 -8.87 19.40
CA ALA A 220 15.18 -8.53 20.56
C ALA A 220 15.72 -9.77 21.31
N SER A 221 14.99 -10.89 21.28
CA SER A 221 15.37 -12.13 21.98
C SER A 221 16.13 -13.13 21.10
N SER A 222 16.11 -12.95 19.78
CA SER A 222 16.72 -13.88 18.81
C SER A 222 18.26 -13.81 18.72
N GLY A 223 18.87 -12.71 19.18
CA GLY A 223 20.29 -12.42 18.91
C GLY A 223 20.59 -12.02 17.45
N MET A 224 19.56 -11.91 16.61
CA MET A 224 19.67 -11.40 15.24
C MET A 224 19.74 -9.88 15.23
N LYS A 225 20.40 -9.35 14.22
CA LYS A 225 20.56 -7.93 13.94
C LYS A 225 20.04 -7.61 12.55
N SER A 226 19.63 -6.37 12.35
CA SER A 226 19.25 -5.85 11.04
C SER A 226 20.44 -5.18 10.38
N PHE A 227 20.69 -5.52 9.12
CA PHE A 227 21.71 -4.92 8.29
C PHE A 227 21.09 -4.34 7.03
N ALA A 228 21.60 -3.22 6.55
CA ALA A 228 21.13 -2.58 5.33
C ALA A 228 22.30 -2.18 4.44
N LEU A 229 22.18 -2.50 3.15
CA LEU A 229 22.91 -1.84 2.08
C LEU A 229 22.28 -0.49 1.74
N PHE A 230 20.95 -0.39 1.90
CA PHE A 230 20.21 0.86 1.85
C PHE A 230 19.02 0.82 2.80
N ALA A 231 18.78 1.89 3.55
CA ALA A 231 17.55 2.06 4.30
C ALA A 231 17.18 3.54 4.39
N ALA A 232 15.94 3.85 4.05
CA ALA A 232 15.34 5.15 4.31
C ALA A 232 14.34 4.98 5.46
N SER A 233 14.64 5.59 6.60
CA SER A 233 13.89 5.44 7.84
C SER A 233 13.29 6.76 8.33
N PHE A 234 12.12 6.67 8.94
CA PHE A 234 11.41 7.81 9.50
C PHE A 234 10.52 7.35 10.66
N SER A 235 10.09 8.31 11.46
CA SER A 235 9.26 8.05 12.64
C SER A 235 8.09 9.01 12.68
N GLY A 236 6.98 8.55 13.24
CA GLY A 236 5.83 9.40 13.54
C GLY A 236 6.07 10.33 14.74
N PRO A 237 5.04 11.10 15.13
CA PRO A 237 3.67 11.07 14.59
C PRO A 237 3.58 11.67 13.18
N PHE A 238 2.60 11.23 12.39
CA PHE A 238 2.34 11.79 11.06
C PHE A 238 1.85 13.25 11.14
N SER A 239 2.21 14.07 10.15
CA SER A 239 1.71 15.45 10.01
C SER A 239 0.26 15.51 9.56
N GLY A 240 -0.24 14.43 8.99
CA GLY A 240 -1.64 14.28 8.61
C GLY A 240 -1.95 12.87 8.17
N VAL A 241 -3.23 12.52 8.20
CA VAL A 241 -3.76 11.29 7.62
C VAL A 241 -4.72 11.68 6.51
N LEU A 242 -4.43 11.25 5.29
CA LEU A 242 -5.22 11.56 4.11
C LEU A 242 -6.02 10.33 3.70
N ARG A 243 -7.33 10.49 3.57
CA ARG A 243 -8.21 9.46 2.99
C ARG A 243 -8.47 9.84 1.54
N ILE A 244 -8.05 8.98 0.62
CA ILE A 244 -8.02 9.27 -0.81
C ILE A 244 -8.96 8.28 -1.51
N THR A 245 -9.99 8.83 -2.15
CA THR A 245 -11.03 8.08 -2.84
C THR A 245 -10.96 8.37 -4.34
N PRO A 246 -10.73 7.36 -5.19
CA PRO A 246 -10.83 7.52 -6.64
C PRO A 246 -12.28 7.74 -7.06
N ASP A 247 -12.49 8.56 -8.07
CA ASP A 247 -13.82 8.79 -8.65
C ASP A 247 -14.27 7.61 -9.54
N LYS A 248 -13.31 6.79 -9.99
CA LYS A 248 -13.53 5.68 -10.92
C LYS A 248 -13.45 4.31 -10.24
N PRO A 249 -14.18 3.30 -10.73
CA PRO A 249 -14.16 1.94 -10.17
C PRO A 249 -12.80 1.24 -10.29
N GLU A 250 -11.99 1.57 -11.30
CA GLU A 250 -10.67 0.93 -11.54
C GLU A 250 -9.60 1.37 -10.52
N GLY A 251 -9.98 2.08 -9.47
CA GLY A 251 -9.07 2.60 -8.48
C GLY A 251 -8.09 3.63 -9.06
N MET A 252 -6.94 3.76 -8.40
CA MET A 252 -5.88 4.69 -8.77
C MET A 252 -4.51 4.07 -8.52
N SER A 253 -3.55 4.41 -9.38
CA SER A 253 -2.16 3.98 -9.28
C SER A 253 -1.45 4.64 -8.08
N LEU A 254 -0.37 4.03 -7.58
CA LEU A 254 0.47 4.65 -6.56
C LEU A 254 1.03 6.00 -7.04
N ALA A 255 1.34 6.14 -8.33
CA ALA A 255 1.70 7.42 -8.93
C ALA A 255 0.63 8.50 -8.72
N GLU A 256 -0.64 8.16 -8.98
CA GLU A 256 -1.78 9.07 -8.78
C GLU A 256 -2.02 9.36 -7.30
N VAL A 257 -1.86 8.37 -6.41
CA VAL A 257 -1.94 8.56 -4.95
C VAL A 257 -0.89 9.56 -4.46
N TYR A 258 0.38 9.38 -4.85
CA TYR A 258 1.44 10.33 -4.50
C TYR A 258 1.24 11.71 -5.13
N ALA A 259 0.73 11.78 -6.37
CA ALA A 259 0.39 13.05 -7.00
C ALA A 259 -0.71 13.80 -6.22
N ALA A 260 -1.72 13.10 -5.71
CA ALA A 260 -2.76 13.68 -4.86
C ALA A 260 -2.20 14.18 -3.52
N ILE A 261 -1.34 13.40 -2.87
CA ILE A 261 -0.64 13.79 -1.64
C ILE A 261 0.20 15.06 -1.88
N PHE A 262 0.96 15.12 -2.98
CA PHE A 262 1.84 16.24 -3.28
C PHE A 262 1.06 17.49 -3.66
N ALA A 263 -0.09 17.34 -4.35
CA ALA A 263 -1.00 18.46 -4.59
C ALA A 263 -1.52 19.05 -3.28
N TYR A 264 -1.98 18.20 -2.35
CA TYR A 264 -2.39 18.62 -1.02
C TYR A 264 -1.27 19.35 -0.26
N LEU A 265 -0.06 18.79 -0.25
CA LEU A 265 1.08 19.37 0.46
C LEU A 265 1.52 20.73 -0.09
N ARG A 266 1.50 20.91 -1.43
CA ARG A 266 1.81 22.22 -2.04
C ARG A 266 0.78 23.28 -1.66
N GLU A 267 -0.48 22.90 -1.47
CA GLU A 267 -1.54 23.83 -1.08
C GLU A 267 -1.50 24.16 0.43
N GLN A 268 -1.18 23.19 1.29
CA GLN A 268 -1.21 23.38 2.75
C GLN A 268 0.13 23.88 3.32
N SER A 269 1.24 23.61 2.65
CA SER A 269 2.58 23.88 3.15
C SER A 269 3.41 24.57 2.07
N PRO A 270 3.45 25.92 2.05
CA PRO A 270 4.26 26.68 1.09
C PRO A 270 5.75 26.32 1.11
N ASP A 271 6.26 25.87 2.26
CA ASP A 271 7.65 25.42 2.45
C ASP A 271 7.87 23.93 2.15
N PHE A 272 6.89 23.25 1.53
CA PHE A 272 7.05 21.85 1.15
C PHE A 272 8.30 21.65 0.28
N SER A 273 9.19 20.80 0.77
CA SER A 273 10.53 20.60 0.20
C SER A 273 10.56 19.73 -1.05
N GLY A 274 9.43 19.14 -1.45
CA GLY A 274 9.36 18.17 -2.54
C GLY A 274 9.65 16.72 -2.12
N VAL A 275 9.90 16.43 -0.84
CA VAL A 275 10.09 15.06 -0.34
C VAL A 275 9.07 14.75 0.74
N CYS A 276 8.39 13.61 0.64
CA CYS A 276 7.44 13.15 1.64
C CYS A 276 7.61 11.66 1.90
N ALA A 277 7.83 11.29 3.16
CA ALA A 277 7.69 9.91 3.61
C ALA A 277 6.20 9.61 3.79
N VAL A 278 5.78 8.41 3.38
CA VAL A 278 4.38 8.01 3.35
C VAL A 278 4.25 6.56 3.81
N THR A 279 3.27 6.31 4.66
CA THR A 279 2.74 4.97 4.88
C THR A 279 1.32 4.91 4.35
N ILE A 280 1.00 3.89 3.55
CA ILE A 280 -0.30 3.73 2.91
C ILE A 280 -0.89 2.42 3.37
N LYS A 281 -2.08 2.46 3.94
CA LYS A 281 -2.95 1.28 4.06
C LYS A 281 -3.97 1.35 2.93
N ALA A 282 -4.14 0.29 2.18
CA ALA A 282 -5.01 0.30 0.99
C ALA A 282 -5.62 -1.07 0.69
N THR A 283 -6.72 -1.07 -0.06
CA THR A 283 -7.23 -2.27 -0.72
C THR A 283 -6.63 -2.36 -2.12
N ILE A 284 -5.99 -3.48 -2.43
CA ILE A 284 -5.32 -3.70 -3.71
C ILE A 284 -6.35 -3.90 -4.82
N ASP A 285 -6.18 -3.17 -5.92
CA ASP A 285 -6.84 -3.49 -7.18
C ASP A 285 -5.94 -4.38 -8.05
N GLY A 286 -4.66 -4.03 -8.13
CA GLY A 286 -3.66 -4.80 -8.84
C GLY A 286 -2.24 -4.38 -8.49
N LEU A 287 -1.48 -5.28 -7.86
CA LEU A 287 -0.09 -5.04 -7.49
C LEU A 287 0.86 -5.44 -8.61
N CYS A 288 1.80 -4.55 -8.93
CA CYS A 288 2.91 -4.80 -9.85
C CYS A 288 4.23 -4.48 -9.13
N SER A 289 5.26 -5.29 -9.35
CA SER A 289 6.49 -5.21 -8.56
C SER A 289 7.77 -5.27 -9.42
N SER A 290 8.88 -4.87 -8.81
CA SER A 290 10.24 -5.04 -9.33
C SER A 290 11.11 -5.57 -8.21
N ASP A 291 10.98 -6.85 -7.92
CA ASP A 291 11.58 -7.50 -6.75
C ASP A 291 13.01 -7.97 -7.04
N LEU A 292 13.92 -7.77 -6.10
CA LEU A 292 15.26 -8.37 -6.16
C LEU A 292 15.17 -9.90 -6.24
N LYS A 293 15.89 -10.47 -7.20
CA LYS A 293 16.06 -11.92 -7.36
C LYS A 293 17.49 -12.38 -7.15
N ASP A 294 18.45 -11.53 -7.52
CA ASP A 294 19.87 -11.86 -7.45
C ASP A 294 20.60 -10.98 -6.41
N PRO A 295 21.66 -11.48 -5.76
CA PRO A 295 22.45 -10.68 -4.83
C PRO A 295 23.12 -9.49 -5.53
N LEU A 296 22.77 -8.27 -5.11
CA LEU A 296 23.28 -7.03 -5.73
C LEU A 296 24.80 -6.91 -5.71
N LEU A 297 25.45 -7.39 -4.64
CA LEU A 297 26.91 -7.35 -4.52
C LEU A 297 27.60 -8.28 -5.54
N ALA A 298 27.00 -9.42 -5.85
CA ALA A 298 27.49 -10.31 -6.89
C ALA A 298 27.29 -9.68 -8.28
N ALA A 299 26.09 -9.14 -8.55
CA ALA A 299 25.80 -8.45 -9.80
C ALA A 299 26.71 -7.23 -10.04
N ALA A 300 27.04 -6.47 -8.99
CA ALA A 300 28.00 -5.37 -9.05
C ALA A 300 29.42 -5.84 -9.39
N ALA A 301 29.89 -6.92 -8.75
CA ALA A 301 31.20 -7.50 -9.01
C ALA A 301 31.31 -8.05 -10.45
N GLU A 302 30.27 -8.73 -10.94
CA GLU A 302 30.21 -9.21 -12.33
C GLU A 302 30.28 -8.05 -13.33
N ARG A 303 29.53 -6.97 -13.08
CA ARG A 303 29.57 -5.77 -13.92
C ARG A 303 30.96 -5.14 -13.95
N ALA A 304 31.63 -5.02 -12.80
CA ALA A 304 32.97 -4.46 -12.71
C ALA A 304 34.01 -5.28 -13.50
N ASN A 305 33.78 -6.58 -13.65
CA ASN A 305 34.64 -7.50 -14.40
C ASN A 305 34.37 -7.55 -15.91
N LYS A 306 33.21 -7.05 -16.38
CA LYS A 306 32.93 -6.95 -17.83
C LYS A 306 33.84 -5.90 -18.46
N ARG A 307 34.76 -6.33 -19.33
CA ARG A 307 35.56 -5.42 -20.17
C ARG A 307 34.64 -4.75 -21.20
N PRO A 308 34.80 -3.45 -21.50
CA PRO A 308 34.10 -2.84 -22.62
C PRO A 308 34.42 -3.61 -23.90
N LEU A 309 33.40 -3.95 -24.68
CA LEU A 309 33.57 -4.55 -26.00
C LEU A 309 34.51 -3.67 -26.83
N ALA A 310 35.58 -4.25 -27.36
CA ALA A 310 36.45 -3.54 -28.30
C ALA A 310 35.63 -3.25 -29.57
N MET A 311 35.46 -1.97 -29.90
CA MET A 311 34.80 -1.55 -31.13
C MET A 311 35.55 -2.14 -32.34
N PRO A 312 34.90 -2.90 -33.23
CA PRO A 312 35.55 -3.35 -34.45
C PRO A 312 35.94 -2.13 -35.31
N PRO A 313 37.13 -2.12 -35.94
CA PRO A 313 37.54 -1.01 -36.81
C PRO A 313 36.56 -0.86 -37.98
N GLY A 314 36.00 0.33 -38.18
CA GLY A 314 35.17 0.66 -39.35
C GLY A 314 33.69 0.95 -39.07
N HIS A 315 33.20 0.85 -37.83
CA HIS A 315 31.83 1.24 -37.48
C HIS A 315 31.77 2.70 -37.00
N THR A 316 31.14 3.58 -37.79
CA THR A 316 30.76 4.94 -37.38
C THR A 316 29.35 4.94 -36.79
N ALA A 317 29.24 5.37 -35.53
CA ALA A 317 28.05 5.79 -34.78
C ALA A 317 27.13 4.72 -34.12
N THR A 318 27.13 4.79 -32.78
CA THR A 318 25.94 4.89 -31.89
C THR A 318 25.00 3.71 -31.71
N GLU A 319 25.51 2.52 -31.40
CA GLU A 319 24.77 1.57 -30.57
C GLU A 319 25.53 1.36 -29.26
N TYR A 320 25.37 2.31 -28.33
CA TYR A 320 25.64 2.01 -26.93
C TYR A 320 24.43 1.21 -26.42
N PRO A 321 24.55 -0.10 -26.11
CA PRO A 321 23.56 -0.70 -25.25
C PRO A 321 23.61 0.11 -23.95
N VAL A 322 22.49 0.74 -23.58
CA VAL A 322 22.37 1.37 -22.27
C VAL A 322 22.35 0.20 -21.29
N ASP A 323 23.54 -0.23 -20.84
CA ASP A 323 23.67 -1.37 -19.95
C ASP A 323 22.71 -1.18 -18.77
N ALA A 324 21.73 -2.08 -18.66
CA ALA A 324 20.76 -2.09 -17.56
C ALA A 324 21.51 -1.87 -16.25
N SER A 325 20.98 -1.01 -15.38
CA SER A 325 21.60 -0.71 -14.08
C SER A 325 21.78 -2.00 -13.25
N VAL A 326 22.67 -2.02 -12.26
CA VAL A 326 22.85 -3.23 -11.42
C VAL A 326 21.53 -3.60 -10.74
N LEU A 327 20.81 -2.60 -10.26
CA LEU A 327 19.50 -2.77 -9.66
C LEU A 327 18.50 -3.40 -10.65
N GLU A 328 18.47 -2.94 -11.91
CA GLU A 328 17.61 -3.56 -12.93
C GLU A 328 18.01 -4.99 -13.26
N SER A 329 19.31 -5.26 -13.43
CA SER A 329 19.78 -6.59 -13.80
C SER A 329 19.53 -7.64 -12.72
N ALA A 330 19.51 -7.22 -11.45
CA ALA A 330 19.28 -8.08 -10.31
C ALA A 330 17.80 -8.14 -9.88
N SER A 331 16.93 -7.40 -10.57
CA SER A 331 15.49 -7.35 -10.27
C SER A 331 14.68 -8.09 -11.32
N ALA A 332 13.53 -8.60 -10.91
CA ALA A 332 12.51 -9.06 -11.82
C ALA A 332 11.27 -8.19 -11.76
N VAL A 333 10.95 -7.62 -12.90
CA VAL A 333 9.74 -6.83 -13.12
C VAL A 333 8.57 -7.76 -13.38
N ASP A 334 7.51 -7.64 -12.58
CA ASP A 334 6.23 -8.31 -12.80
C ASP A 334 5.12 -7.25 -12.91
N ILE A 335 4.64 -7.04 -14.13
CA ILE A 335 3.55 -6.12 -14.45
C ILE A 335 2.19 -6.83 -14.54
N LYS A 336 2.13 -8.14 -14.28
CA LYS A 336 0.85 -8.86 -14.22
C LYS A 336 0.19 -8.53 -12.89
N PRO A 337 -1.00 -7.88 -12.87
CA PRO A 337 -1.65 -7.50 -11.62
C PRO A 337 -1.94 -8.70 -10.71
N LYS A 338 -1.58 -8.59 -9.44
CA LYS A 338 -1.83 -9.62 -8.40
C LYS A 338 -2.54 -9.05 -7.18
N TYR A 339 -2.99 -9.95 -6.31
CA TYR A 339 -3.54 -9.66 -4.97
C TYR A 339 -4.79 -8.78 -4.95
N ALA A 340 -5.56 -8.74 -6.03
CA ALA A 340 -6.81 -7.98 -6.10
C ALA A 340 -7.74 -8.35 -4.93
N GLY A 341 -8.21 -7.34 -4.18
CA GLY A 341 -9.07 -7.50 -3.01
C GLY A 341 -8.34 -7.78 -1.69
N GLU A 342 -7.04 -8.08 -1.72
CA GLU A 342 -6.21 -8.16 -0.52
C GLU A 342 -5.77 -6.77 -0.05
N PHE A 343 -5.13 -6.69 1.12
CA PHE A 343 -4.73 -5.42 1.73
C PHE A 343 -3.24 -5.16 1.57
N LEU A 344 -2.90 -3.90 1.42
CA LEU A 344 -1.54 -3.41 1.31
C LEU A 344 -1.22 -2.50 2.49
N ILE A 345 -0.08 -2.73 3.13
CA ILE A 345 0.64 -1.71 3.90
C ILE A 345 1.91 -1.36 3.13
N SER A 346 1.91 -0.20 2.47
CA SER A 346 3.07 0.34 1.77
C SER A 346 3.83 1.30 2.68
N ILE A 347 5.15 1.19 2.68
CA ILE A 347 6.06 2.06 3.41
C ILE A 347 7.10 2.56 2.41
N GLY A 348 7.18 3.88 2.28
CA GLY A 348 7.99 4.48 1.26
C GLY A 348 8.10 5.99 1.35
N TYR A 349 8.61 6.56 0.28
CA TYR A 349 8.67 8.00 0.10
C TYR A 349 8.56 8.36 -1.38
N GLY A 350 8.18 9.61 -1.61
CA GLY A 350 8.16 10.23 -2.93
C GLY A 350 9.10 11.42 -2.96
N VAL A 351 9.68 11.69 -4.13
CA VAL A 351 10.52 12.85 -4.41
C VAL A 351 9.99 13.53 -5.67
N ASP A 352 9.70 14.82 -5.57
CA ASP A 352 9.54 15.75 -6.68
C ASP A 352 10.90 16.39 -6.95
N PRO A 353 11.62 15.98 -8.01
CA PRO A 353 12.97 16.47 -8.25
C PRO A 353 13.02 18.00 -8.42
N ALA A 354 12.00 18.60 -9.03
CA ALA A 354 11.99 20.04 -9.33
C ALA A 354 11.85 20.91 -8.08
N LEU A 355 11.22 20.39 -7.02
CA LEU A 355 11.15 21.05 -5.72
C LEU A 355 12.33 20.67 -4.83
N ALA A 356 12.68 19.38 -4.80
CA ALA A 356 13.70 18.83 -3.92
C ALA A 356 15.11 19.39 -4.23
N GLU A 357 15.45 19.56 -5.50
CA GLU A 357 16.75 20.14 -5.93
C GLU A 357 16.93 21.61 -5.46
N LYS A 358 15.86 22.31 -5.06
CA LYS A 358 15.93 23.67 -4.51
C LYS A 358 16.23 23.72 -3.01
N LYS A 359 16.06 22.61 -2.29
CA LYS A 359 16.13 22.55 -0.82
C LYS A 359 17.21 21.61 -0.30
N PHE A 360 17.45 20.50 -0.98
CA PHE A 360 18.40 19.49 -0.54
C PHE A 360 19.68 19.48 -1.38
N SER A 361 20.78 19.06 -0.77
CA SER A 361 22.05 18.88 -1.47
C SER A 361 21.97 17.76 -2.51
N ARG A 362 22.83 17.82 -3.52
CA ARG A 362 22.94 16.76 -4.54
C ARG A 362 23.24 15.39 -3.92
N ASP A 363 24.09 15.34 -2.90
CA ASP A 363 24.48 14.07 -2.25
C ASP A 363 23.32 13.49 -1.44
N SER A 364 22.57 14.33 -0.72
CA SER A 364 21.35 13.92 -0.01
C SER A 364 20.30 13.35 -0.95
N LEU A 365 20.11 13.98 -2.12
CA LEU A 365 19.16 13.49 -3.13
C LEU A 365 19.64 12.22 -3.81
N ALA A 366 20.93 12.12 -4.14
CA ALA A 366 21.52 10.89 -4.69
C ALA A 366 21.41 9.71 -3.73
N ALA A 367 21.40 9.96 -2.42
CA ALA A 367 21.22 8.91 -1.43
C ALA A 367 19.84 8.25 -1.50
N ILE A 368 18.79 9.00 -1.89
CA ILE A 368 17.39 8.52 -1.88
C ILE A 368 16.75 8.41 -3.27
N ALA A 369 17.41 8.88 -4.33
CA ALA A 369 16.84 8.85 -5.67
C ALA A 369 17.93 8.68 -6.72
N PHE A 370 17.56 8.08 -7.84
CA PHE A 370 18.37 8.01 -9.04
C PHE A 370 17.56 8.50 -10.25
N LYS A 371 18.27 8.94 -11.29
CA LYS A 371 17.65 9.34 -12.57
C LYS A 371 17.66 8.12 -13.50
N ASP A 372 16.48 7.58 -13.80
CA ASP A 372 16.33 6.64 -14.92
C ASP A 372 16.09 7.45 -16.20
N PRO A 373 17.00 7.42 -17.20
CA PRO A 373 16.86 8.16 -18.45
C PRO A 373 15.60 7.80 -19.25
N ARG A 374 15.00 6.64 -18.99
CA ARG A 374 13.76 6.15 -19.63
C ARG A 374 12.51 6.58 -18.86
N ALA A 375 12.66 6.99 -17.60
CA ALA A 375 11.54 7.50 -16.81
C ALA A 375 11.24 8.95 -17.19
N GLY A 376 9.94 9.29 -17.26
CA GLY A 376 9.50 10.67 -17.52
C GLY A 376 9.83 11.63 -16.36
N THR A 377 9.47 12.91 -16.52
CA THR A 377 9.70 13.98 -15.52
C THR A 377 8.76 13.92 -14.30
N GLY A 378 8.34 12.72 -13.90
CA GLY A 378 7.39 12.49 -12.81
C GLY A 378 8.03 12.44 -11.43
N LEU A 379 7.22 12.10 -10.43
CA LEU A 379 7.71 11.81 -9.08
C LEU A 379 8.59 10.55 -9.10
N PHE A 380 9.71 10.58 -8.39
CA PHE A 380 10.45 9.36 -8.05
C PHE A 380 9.80 8.73 -6.82
N LEU A 381 9.44 7.45 -6.90
CA LEU A 381 8.77 6.73 -5.84
C LEU A 381 9.61 5.51 -5.43
N TYR A 382 9.83 5.34 -4.12
CA TYR A 382 10.48 4.15 -3.57
C TYR A 382 9.60 3.57 -2.47
N ASN A 383 8.94 2.45 -2.75
CA ASN A 383 7.92 1.88 -1.90
C ASN A 383 8.09 0.38 -1.79
N LYS A 384 7.97 -0.14 -0.57
CA LYS A 384 7.77 -1.58 -0.34
C LYS A 384 6.42 -1.84 0.27
N GLY A 385 5.79 -2.91 -0.17
CA GLY A 385 4.42 -3.28 0.15
C GLY A 385 4.37 -4.61 0.87
N ILE A 386 3.81 -4.60 2.07
CA ILE A 386 3.44 -5.80 2.81
C ILE A 386 2.00 -6.15 2.42
N VAL A 387 1.80 -7.31 1.81
CA VAL A 387 0.48 -7.82 1.42
C VAL A 387 -0.09 -8.64 2.56
N TYR A 388 -1.30 -8.30 2.97
CA TYR A 388 -2.03 -9.00 4.02
C TYR A 388 -3.35 -9.57 3.50
N LYS A 389 -3.64 -10.80 3.93
CA LYS A 389 -4.98 -11.37 3.91
C LYS A 389 -5.73 -11.03 5.17
N ASN A 390 -7.05 -10.86 5.07
CA ASN A 390 -7.96 -10.68 6.20
C ASN A 390 -7.60 -9.52 7.16
N LEU A 391 -6.82 -8.53 6.69
CA LEU A 391 -6.47 -7.37 7.50
C LEU A 391 -7.71 -6.51 7.76
N LYS A 392 -7.93 -6.15 9.03
CA LYS A 392 -9.14 -5.41 9.43
C LYS A 392 -8.97 -3.91 9.20
N TRP A 393 -10.06 -3.28 8.78
CA TRP A 393 -10.22 -1.83 8.83
C TRP A 393 -10.92 -1.44 10.13
N ASP A 394 -10.26 -0.66 10.96
CA ASP A 394 -10.89 -0.07 12.14
C ASP A 394 -10.81 1.45 12.03
N ASN A 395 -11.73 2.03 11.25
CA ASN A 395 -11.79 3.46 11.00
C ASN A 395 -12.03 4.31 12.26
N SER A 396 -12.31 3.69 13.41
CA SER A 396 -12.44 4.40 14.68
C SER A 396 -11.15 4.49 15.48
N ARG A 397 -10.10 3.78 15.07
CA ARG A 397 -8.78 3.88 15.70
C ARG A 397 -7.89 4.84 14.92
N PRO A 398 -7.00 5.58 15.62
CA PRO A 398 -5.94 6.34 14.98
C PRO A 398 -5.16 5.47 13.99
N PHE A 399 -4.72 6.08 12.89
CA PHE A 399 -4.04 5.36 11.81
C PHE A 399 -2.77 4.64 12.29
N ASP A 400 -1.98 5.27 13.17
CA ASP A 400 -0.80 4.66 13.79
C ASP A 400 -1.11 3.38 14.57
N GLU A 401 -2.22 3.35 15.30
CA GLU A 401 -2.66 2.16 16.03
C GLU A 401 -3.08 1.04 15.08
N GLN A 402 -3.70 1.39 13.95
CA GLN A 402 -4.05 0.41 12.92
C GLN A 402 -2.79 -0.21 12.30
N LEU A 403 -1.76 0.59 12.03
CA LEU A 403 -0.47 0.09 11.51
C LEU A 403 0.22 -0.82 12.53
N LYS A 404 0.22 -0.43 13.81
CA LYS A 404 0.81 -1.23 14.90
C LYS A 404 0.09 -2.56 15.10
N ALA A 405 -1.23 -2.60 14.96
CA ALA A 405 -2.03 -3.81 15.13
C ALA A 405 -2.01 -4.73 13.89
N ALA A 406 -1.60 -4.24 12.72
CA ALA A 406 -1.70 -4.99 11.47
C ALA A 406 -0.95 -6.33 11.48
N PRO A 407 0.31 -6.41 11.96
CA PRO A 407 1.04 -7.68 11.98
C PRO A 407 0.38 -8.77 12.83
N ALA A 408 -0.42 -8.40 13.84
CA ALA A 408 -1.14 -9.34 14.70
C ALA A 408 -2.59 -9.61 14.28
N SER A 409 -3.14 -8.82 13.35
CA SER A 409 -4.56 -8.88 12.97
C SER A 409 -4.81 -9.27 11.51
N GLY A 410 -3.77 -9.28 10.67
CA GLY A 410 -3.80 -9.79 9.30
C GLY A 410 -2.82 -10.96 9.13
N GLU A 411 -3.06 -11.79 8.13
CA GLU A 411 -2.15 -12.86 7.72
C GLU A 411 -1.20 -12.30 6.67
N PHE A 412 0.11 -12.36 6.94
CA PHE A 412 1.12 -11.92 6.00
C PHE A 412 1.21 -12.88 4.80
N LEU A 413 1.07 -12.35 3.59
CA LEU A 413 1.10 -13.14 2.35
C LEU A 413 2.38 -12.96 1.54
N ALA A 414 2.84 -11.72 1.39
CA ALA A 414 3.97 -11.39 0.52
C ALA A 414 4.55 -10.01 0.84
N LEU A 415 5.81 -9.81 0.46
CA LEU A 415 6.50 -8.53 0.47
C LEU A 415 6.95 -8.22 -0.96
N HIS A 416 6.74 -6.99 -1.42
CA HIS A 416 7.13 -6.57 -2.76
C HIS A 416 7.76 -5.18 -2.79
N ASN A 417 8.70 -4.96 -3.70
CA ASN A 417 9.15 -3.65 -4.13
C ASN A 417 8.17 -3.13 -5.19
N LEU A 418 7.36 -2.13 -4.83
CA LEU A 418 6.19 -1.74 -5.60
C LEU A 418 6.56 -0.85 -6.79
N LEU A 419 6.02 -1.17 -7.95
CA LEU A 419 6.01 -0.27 -9.09
C LEU A 419 4.94 0.81 -8.92
N ALA A 420 5.23 2.00 -9.44
CA ALA A 420 4.32 3.15 -9.41
C ALA A 420 2.96 2.89 -10.10
N ILE A 421 2.91 1.90 -11.01
CA ILE A 421 1.70 1.46 -11.71
C ILE A 421 0.79 0.55 -10.85
N THR A 422 1.23 0.11 -9.66
CA THR A 422 0.40 -0.63 -8.71
C THR A 422 -0.87 0.15 -8.42
N ARG A 423 -2.04 -0.48 -8.55
CA ARG A 423 -3.34 0.14 -8.38
C ARG A 423 -4.00 -0.27 -7.07
N VAL A 424 -4.66 0.70 -6.45
CA VAL A 424 -5.45 0.54 -5.21
C VAL A 424 -6.86 1.08 -5.42
N LYS A 425 -7.85 0.45 -4.80
CA LYS A 425 -9.26 0.89 -4.88
C LYS A 425 -9.54 2.09 -3.97
N SER A 426 -8.72 2.26 -2.96
CA SER A 426 -8.84 3.26 -1.92
C SER A 426 -7.53 3.28 -1.11
N ALA A 427 -7.21 4.43 -0.54
CA ALA A 427 -5.99 4.60 0.23
C ALA A 427 -6.21 5.49 1.45
N VAL A 428 -5.65 5.06 2.58
CA VAL A 428 -5.44 5.89 3.76
C VAL A 428 -3.94 6.06 3.93
N ALA A 429 -3.46 7.30 3.83
CA ALA A 429 -2.05 7.63 3.82
C ALA A 429 -1.67 8.48 5.04
N GLY A 430 -0.79 7.96 5.89
CA GLY A 430 -0.08 8.75 6.89
C GLY A 430 1.09 9.46 6.21
N ILE A 431 1.10 10.79 6.26
CA ILE A 431 2.07 11.62 5.54
C ILE A 431 3.05 12.31 6.50
N LEU A 432 4.31 12.37 6.09
CA LEU A 432 5.38 13.07 6.80
C LEU A 432 6.22 13.86 5.78
N PRO A 433 5.90 15.15 5.54
CA PRO A 433 6.73 16.03 4.72
C PRO A 433 8.13 16.11 5.31
N VAL A 434 9.15 15.88 4.51
CA VAL A 434 10.54 15.78 4.99
C VAL A 434 11.16 17.18 5.00
N ALA A 435 11.61 17.64 6.17
CA ALA A 435 12.37 18.88 6.29
C ALA A 435 13.88 18.63 6.17
N GLU A 436 14.35 17.43 6.51
CA GLU A 436 15.77 17.11 6.56
C GLU A 436 16.05 15.67 6.14
N ILE A 437 17.12 15.48 5.37
CA ILE A 437 17.66 14.16 5.03
C ILE A 437 18.99 14.01 5.77
N ARG A 438 19.04 13.11 6.75
CA ARG A 438 20.23 12.86 7.58
C ARG A 438 20.90 11.54 7.20
N PRO A 439 22.24 11.46 7.22
CA PRO A 439 22.92 10.18 7.14
C PRO A 439 22.60 9.34 8.39
N GLY A 440 22.29 8.07 8.17
CA GLY A 440 22.19 7.04 9.20
C GLY A 440 23.54 6.40 9.53
N PRO A 441 23.56 5.44 10.46
CA PRO A 441 24.75 4.66 10.78
C PRO A 441 25.28 3.84 9.60
#